data_AF-A0A1F2K0I6-F1
#
_entry.id   AF-A0A1F2K0I6-F1
#
_cell.length_a   1.000
_cell.length_b   1.000
_cell.length_c   1.000
_cell.angle_alpha   90.00
_cell.angle_beta   90.00
_cell.angle_gamma   90.00
#
_symmetry.space_group_name_H-M   'P 1'
#
loop_
_entity.id
_entity.type
_entity.pdbx_description
1 polymer ?
#
loop_
_entity_poly.entity_id
_entity_poly.type
_entity_poly.pdbx_seq_one_letter_code
_entity_poly.pdbx_strand_id
1 'polypeptide(L)'
;MFKFLKELLNAAKEGVNEAKDELTLKAEEEKRAGSLVSDNTVLLNIPYEEQFGNALGAAFRVIVFGDWFTVFGSTGDDGSYPIHLYQFGNYPRIDQYRSDFIKLLKRDFGITDRETCLQMLSSYFTLLGIEKTGTALEGKNGKIDTSIWDISKSGVNAFVVAVVSHITTSATDVGYLTKPVALNVLKSLSLYARKHFIDWLQFSDYFLEGEDQVGVNSKIGKSYLKRYIGYLKEKKGSPWNNIAW
;
A
#
# COMPACT_ATOMS: atom_id res chain seq x y z
N MET A 1 2.44 1.12 17.74
CA MET A 1 3.31 -0.03 17.45
C MET A 1 2.56 -0.91 16.45
N PHE A 2 2.97 -0.93 15.17
CA PHE A 2 2.33 -1.79 14.16
C PHE A 2 2.62 -3.25 14.52
N LYS A 3 1.65 -3.93 15.15
CA LYS A 3 1.75 -5.37 15.42
C LYS A 3 1.70 -6.19 14.12
N PHE A 4 1.46 -5.52 12.98
CA PHE A 4 1.42 -6.01 11.62
C PHE A 4 2.62 -6.82 11.20
N LEU A 5 3.78 -6.17 11.13
CA LEU A 5 4.98 -6.85 10.68
C LEU A 5 5.27 -8.03 11.58
N LYS A 6 5.02 -7.93 12.89
CA LYS A 6 5.20 -9.05 13.84
C LYS A 6 4.33 -10.30 13.52
N GLU A 7 3.07 -10.13 13.11
CA GLU A 7 2.17 -11.26 12.81
C GLU A 7 2.22 -11.72 11.37
N LEU A 8 2.42 -10.82 10.41
CA LEU A 8 2.65 -11.19 9.02
C LEU A 8 3.97 -11.95 8.86
N LEU A 9 4.92 -11.74 9.77
CA LEU A 9 6.10 -12.59 9.95
C LEU A 9 5.81 -13.99 10.47
N ASN A 10 4.72 -14.21 11.21
CA ASN A 10 4.32 -15.56 11.62
C ASN A 10 3.60 -16.28 10.46
N ALA A 11 2.72 -15.60 9.74
CA ALA A 11 2.08 -16.14 8.54
C ALA A 11 3.07 -16.36 7.38
N ALA A 12 4.02 -15.44 7.17
CA ALA A 12 5.13 -15.62 6.23
C ALA A 12 6.15 -16.66 6.74
N LYS A 13 6.34 -16.85 8.06
CA LYS A 13 7.15 -17.98 8.58
C LYS A 13 6.47 -19.33 8.38
N GLU A 14 5.14 -19.40 8.51
CA GLU A 14 4.37 -20.58 8.15
C GLU A 14 4.47 -20.84 6.64
N GLY A 15 4.32 -19.81 5.80
CA GLY A 15 4.53 -19.90 4.35
C GLY A 15 5.98 -20.15 3.89
N VAL A 16 6.99 -19.77 4.69
CA VAL A 16 8.43 -20.04 4.41
C VAL A 16 8.82 -21.46 4.86
N ASN A 17 8.11 -22.07 5.81
CA ASN A 17 8.32 -23.47 6.17
C ASN A 17 7.63 -24.45 5.22
N GLU A 18 6.59 -24.02 4.49
CA GLU A 18 5.98 -24.78 3.37
C GLU A 18 6.64 -24.49 2.02
N ALA A 19 7.73 -23.73 1.99
CA ALA A 19 8.46 -23.39 0.79
C ALA A 19 9.65 -24.34 0.57
N LYS A 20 9.37 -25.55 0.08
CA LYS A 20 10.31 -26.22 -0.83
C LYS A 20 9.70 -27.12 -1.90
N ASP A 21 8.47 -27.59 -1.73
CA ASP A 21 7.82 -28.46 -2.73
C ASP A 21 6.41 -28.00 -3.19
N GLU A 22 5.75 -27.05 -2.51
CA GLU A 22 4.41 -26.56 -2.89
C GLU A 22 4.39 -25.34 -3.85
N LEU A 23 5.52 -24.64 -3.99
CA LEU A 23 5.60 -23.36 -4.73
C LEU A 23 5.41 -23.49 -6.24
N THR A 24 5.71 -24.65 -6.82
CA THR A 24 5.55 -24.92 -8.25
C THR A 24 4.09 -25.19 -8.65
N LEU A 25 3.29 -25.79 -7.75
CA LEU A 25 1.88 -26.10 -8.02
C LEU A 25 0.98 -24.87 -7.87
N LYS A 26 1.17 -24.06 -6.82
CA LYS A 26 0.39 -22.82 -6.63
C LYS A 26 0.68 -21.76 -7.69
N ALA A 27 1.93 -21.60 -8.12
CA ALA A 27 2.29 -20.66 -9.19
C ALA A 27 1.66 -21.03 -10.55
N GLU A 28 1.51 -22.33 -10.84
CA GLU A 28 0.83 -22.82 -12.05
C GLU A 28 -0.70 -22.63 -11.98
N GLU A 29 -1.31 -22.84 -10.80
CA GLU A 29 -2.72 -22.53 -10.57
C GLU A 29 -3.00 -21.02 -10.63
N GLU A 30 -2.11 -20.19 -10.11
CA GLU A 30 -2.20 -18.72 -10.15
C GLU A 30 -2.09 -18.17 -11.58
N LYS A 31 -1.21 -18.74 -12.42
CA LYS A 31 -1.16 -18.44 -13.86
C LYS A 31 -2.43 -18.87 -14.60
N ARG A 32 -3.04 -20.01 -14.23
CA ARG A 32 -4.29 -20.49 -14.84
C ARG A 32 -5.54 -19.71 -14.41
N ALA A 33 -5.50 -19.05 -13.25
CA ALA A 33 -6.65 -18.33 -12.67
C ALA A 33 -6.63 -16.80 -12.87
N GLY A 34 -5.88 -16.29 -13.86
CA GLY A 34 -6.02 -14.91 -14.37
C GLY A 34 -5.53 -13.77 -13.47
N SER A 35 -4.71 -14.03 -12.44
CA SER A 35 -4.14 -12.97 -11.58
C SER A 35 -2.90 -12.30 -12.14
N LEU A 36 -2.26 -12.94 -13.12
CA LEU A 36 -1.06 -12.46 -13.81
C LEU A 36 -1.43 -12.25 -15.26
N VAL A 37 -1.45 -11.00 -15.70
CA VAL A 37 -1.64 -10.67 -17.12
C VAL A 37 -0.25 -10.49 -17.70
N SER A 38 0.08 -11.32 -18.68
CA SER A 38 1.34 -11.31 -19.43
C SER A 38 1.42 -10.16 -20.46
N ASP A 39 0.61 -9.11 -20.27
CA ASP A 39 0.44 -8.01 -21.19
C ASP A 39 0.02 -6.75 -20.41
N ASN A 40 0.67 -5.63 -20.66
CA ASN A 40 0.42 -4.37 -19.95
C ASN A 40 -0.91 -3.72 -20.39
N THR A 41 -1.60 -4.28 -21.39
CA THR A 41 -2.88 -3.79 -21.89
C THR A 41 -3.97 -3.68 -20.83
N VAL A 42 -3.94 -4.53 -19.79
CA VAL A 42 -4.88 -4.43 -18.67
C VAL A 42 -4.66 -3.17 -17.84
N LEU A 43 -3.42 -2.66 -17.77
CA LEU A 43 -3.11 -1.40 -17.10
C LEU A 43 -3.68 -0.19 -17.85
N LEU A 44 -3.86 -0.28 -19.17
CA LEU A 44 -4.43 0.82 -19.98
C LEU A 44 -5.89 1.13 -19.60
N ASN A 45 -6.61 0.17 -19.01
CA ASN A 45 -8.00 0.33 -18.59
C ASN A 45 -8.13 0.87 -17.17
N ILE A 46 -7.04 1.04 -16.42
CA ILE A 46 -7.04 1.58 -15.07
C ILE A 46 -6.66 3.07 -15.16
N PRO A 47 -7.47 4.02 -14.66
CA PRO A 47 -7.14 5.43 -14.70
C PRO A 47 -5.81 5.74 -14.01
N TYR A 48 -5.05 6.71 -14.54
CA TYR A 48 -3.76 7.11 -13.97
C TYR A 48 -3.86 7.49 -12.48
N GLU A 49 -4.91 8.23 -12.10
CA GLU A 49 -5.12 8.68 -10.72
C GLU A 49 -5.32 7.51 -9.76
N GLU A 50 -5.94 6.42 -10.23
CA GLU A 50 -6.08 5.19 -9.48
C GLU A 50 -4.74 4.48 -9.34
N GLN A 51 -4.02 4.31 -10.45
CA GLN A 51 -2.72 3.64 -10.48
C GLN A 51 -1.73 4.37 -9.56
N PHE A 52 -1.53 5.67 -9.79
CA PHE A 52 -0.58 6.49 -9.03
C PHE A 52 -0.97 6.53 -7.54
N GLY A 53 -2.25 6.78 -7.25
CA GLY A 53 -2.75 6.83 -5.88
C GLY A 53 -2.57 5.51 -5.12
N ASN A 54 -2.73 4.36 -5.79
CA ASN A 54 -2.50 3.05 -5.20
C ASN A 54 -0.99 2.74 -5.04
N ALA A 55 -0.18 3.18 -6.00
CA ALA A 55 1.26 2.97 -6.02
C ALA A 55 2.00 3.65 -4.87
N LEU A 56 1.49 4.80 -4.38
CA LEU A 56 2.02 5.47 -3.19
C LEU A 56 2.01 4.55 -1.95
N GLY A 57 0.99 3.68 -1.82
CA GLY A 57 0.84 2.72 -0.72
C GLY A 57 1.36 1.32 -1.04
N ALA A 58 2.01 1.11 -2.19
CA ALA A 58 2.40 -0.21 -2.67
C ALA A 58 3.29 -0.97 -1.68
N ALA A 59 4.22 -0.28 -1.00
CA ALA A 59 5.12 -0.90 -0.01
C ALA A 59 4.38 -1.69 1.08
N PHE A 60 3.20 -1.22 1.50
CA PHE A 60 2.36 -1.94 2.48
C PHE A 60 1.49 -3.00 1.82
N ARG A 61 0.93 -2.71 0.64
CA ARG A 61 0.04 -3.65 -0.07
C ARG A 61 0.78 -4.94 -0.44
N VAL A 62 1.99 -4.83 -0.96
CA VAL A 62 2.83 -5.97 -1.32
C VAL A 62 3.03 -6.93 -0.14
N ILE A 63 3.18 -6.39 1.07
CA ILE A 63 3.33 -7.19 2.28
C ILE A 63 2.03 -7.98 2.57
N VAL A 64 0.86 -7.34 2.44
CA VAL A 64 -0.44 -7.99 2.73
C VAL A 64 -0.75 -9.09 1.72
N PHE A 65 -0.55 -8.83 0.43
CA PHE A 65 -0.85 -9.83 -0.59
C PHE A 65 0.12 -11.00 -0.55
N GLY A 66 1.39 -10.78 -0.16
CA GLY A 66 2.38 -11.83 0.06
C GLY A 66 2.77 -12.63 -1.19
N ASP A 67 2.14 -12.33 -2.32
CA ASP A 67 2.24 -13.04 -3.60
C ASP A 67 3.40 -12.52 -4.44
N TRP A 68 4.16 -11.52 -3.99
CA TRP A 68 5.29 -10.98 -4.74
C TRP A 68 6.34 -12.05 -5.11
N PHE A 69 6.48 -13.12 -4.33
CA PHE A 69 7.37 -14.24 -4.63
C PHE A 69 6.77 -15.32 -5.53
N THR A 70 5.44 -15.30 -5.74
CA THR A 70 4.73 -16.20 -6.67
C THR A 70 4.42 -15.50 -7.99
N VAL A 71 4.27 -14.17 -7.98
CA VAL A 71 4.11 -13.27 -9.13
C VAL A 71 5.37 -13.23 -10.01
N PHE A 72 6.57 -13.34 -9.42
CA PHE A 72 7.83 -13.34 -10.15
C PHE A 72 8.52 -14.70 -10.02
N GLY A 73 8.64 -15.42 -11.14
CA GLY A 73 9.21 -16.77 -11.18
C GLY A 73 10.66 -16.87 -10.69
N SER A 74 11.08 -18.10 -10.39
CA SER A 74 12.45 -18.43 -9.91
C SER A 74 13.57 -18.07 -10.90
N THR A 75 13.23 -17.89 -12.19
CA THR A 75 14.15 -17.49 -13.26
C THR A 75 14.16 -15.98 -13.54
N GLY A 76 13.35 -15.19 -12.84
CA GLY A 76 13.30 -13.74 -12.98
C GLY A 76 11.91 -13.16 -13.26
N ASP A 77 11.92 -11.88 -13.61
CA ASP A 77 10.74 -11.08 -13.95
C ASP A 77 10.23 -11.47 -15.34
N ASP A 78 9.18 -12.28 -15.38
CA ASP A 78 8.59 -12.80 -16.62
C ASP A 78 7.64 -11.80 -17.31
N GLY A 79 7.63 -10.54 -16.87
CA GLY A 79 6.75 -9.50 -17.41
C GLY A 79 5.33 -9.55 -16.84
N SER A 80 5.13 -10.25 -15.72
CA SER A 80 3.85 -10.27 -15.01
C SER A 80 3.62 -8.97 -14.24
N TYR A 81 2.41 -8.42 -14.34
CA TYR A 81 2.00 -7.21 -13.62
C TYR A 81 1.06 -7.57 -12.44
N PRO A 82 1.44 -7.30 -11.18
CA PRO A 82 0.60 -7.53 -10.00
C PRO A 82 -0.55 -6.51 -9.96
N ILE A 83 -1.67 -6.85 -10.59
CA ILE A 83 -2.84 -5.97 -10.76
C ILE A 83 -3.31 -5.33 -9.45
N HIS A 84 -3.22 -6.05 -8.33
CA HIS A 84 -3.62 -5.57 -6.99
C HIS A 84 -2.80 -4.35 -6.48
N LEU A 85 -1.70 -4.00 -7.17
CA LEU A 85 -0.88 -2.81 -6.94
C LEU A 85 -1.15 -1.66 -7.91
N TYR A 86 -1.93 -1.91 -8.96
CA TYR A 86 -2.37 -0.89 -9.91
C TYR A 86 -3.80 -0.46 -9.68
N GLN A 87 -4.63 -1.31 -9.05
CA GLN A 87 -6.02 -0.99 -8.73
C GLN A 87 -6.43 -1.44 -7.32
N PHE A 88 -7.59 -0.96 -6.89
CA PHE A 88 -8.20 -1.27 -5.60
C PHE A 88 -9.74 -1.30 -5.70
N GLY A 89 -10.43 -1.91 -4.75
CA GLY A 89 -11.89 -2.04 -4.71
C GLY A 89 -12.49 -3.05 -5.71
N ASN A 90 -11.77 -3.37 -6.78
CA ASN A 90 -12.21 -4.30 -7.84
C ASN A 90 -11.21 -5.44 -8.10
N TYR A 91 -10.31 -5.72 -7.15
CA TYR A 91 -9.38 -6.83 -7.31
C TYR A 91 -10.14 -8.18 -7.23
N PRO A 92 -10.06 -9.07 -8.24
CA PRO A 92 -10.89 -10.28 -8.28
C PRO A 92 -10.75 -11.22 -7.08
N ARG A 93 -9.58 -11.22 -6.43
CA ARG A 93 -9.31 -12.08 -5.26
C ARG A 93 -9.39 -11.33 -3.94
N ILE A 94 -9.99 -10.13 -3.91
CA ILE A 94 -9.98 -9.31 -2.71
C ILE A 94 -10.63 -9.99 -1.50
N ASP A 95 -11.61 -10.87 -1.74
CA ASP A 95 -12.29 -11.62 -0.69
C ASP A 95 -11.36 -12.53 0.11
N GLN A 96 -10.27 -13.03 -0.49
CA GLN A 96 -9.26 -13.84 0.19
C GLN A 96 -8.45 -13.03 1.21
N TYR A 97 -8.28 -11.72 0.97
CA TYR A 97 -7.47 -10.82 1.79
C TYR A 97 -8.32 -9.87 2.66
N ARG A 98 -9.64 -9.88 2.48
CA ARG A 98 -10.56 -8.93 3.12
C ARG A 98 -10.47 -8.98 4.64
N SER A 99 -10.43 -10.19 5.22
CA SER A 99 -10.31 -10.37 6.68
C SER A 99 -9.00 -9.81 7.22
N ASP A 100 -7.91 -9.96 6.46
CA ASP A 100 -6.61 -9.41 6.85
C ASP A 100 -6.67 -7.90 6.85
N PHE A 101 -7.10 -7.27 5.75
CA PHE A 101 -7.26 -5.80 5.72
C PHE A 101 -8.14 -5.26 6.85
N ILE A 102 -9.27 -5.91 7.15
CA ILE A 102 -10.13 -5.53 8.30
C ILE A 102 -9.34 -5.60 9.62
N LYS A 103 -8.60 -6.69 9.85
CA LYS A 103 -7.78 -6.89 11.06
C LYS A 103 -6.71 -5.80 11.18
N LEU A 104 -6.05 -5.45 10.07
CA LEU A 104 -5.00 -4.42 10.02
C LEU A 104 -5.54 -3.02 10.30
N LEU A 105 -6.59 -2.64 9.58
CA LEU A 105 -7.27 -1.36 9.72
C LEU A 105 -7.70 -1.13 11.17
N LYS A 106 -8.32 -2.14 11.79
CA LYS A 106 -8.75 -2.07 13.19
C LYS A 106 -7.56 -2.01 14.16
N ARG A 107 -6.58 -2.90 14.00
CA ARG A 107 -5.50 -3.06 14.99
C ARG A 107 -4.53 -1.87 14.99
N ASP A 108 -4.16 -1.39 13.81
CA ASP A 108 -3.07 -0.41 13.68
C ASP A 108 -3.58 1.02 13.61
N PHE A 109 -4.80 1.22 13.11
CA PHE A 109 -5.40 2.54 12.93
C PHE A 109 -6.71 2.74 13.70
N GLY A 110 -7.23 1.71 14.39
CA GLY A 110 -8.52 1.82 15.07
C GLY A 110 -9.71 1.96 14.12
N ILE A 111 -9.55 1.63 12.84
CA ILE A 111 -10.58 1.78 11.81
C ILE A 111 -11.47 0.54 11.78
N THR A 112 -12.76 0.72 12.05
CA THR A 112 -13.76 -0.36 12.06
C THR A 112 -14.88 -0.17 11.06
N ASP A 113 -14.98 1.02 10.48
CA ASP A 113 -16.07 1.43 9.62
C ASP A 113 -15.69 2.69 8.82
N ARG A 114 -16.64 3.19 8.02
CA ARG A 114 -16.50 4.42 7.23
C ARG A 114 -16.16 5.64 8.08
N GLU A 115 -16.82 5.83 9.23
CA GLU A 115 -16.69 7.06 10.01
C GLU A 115 -15.32 7.15 10.66
N THR A 116 -14.89 6.09 11.33
CA THR A 116 -13.54 5.98 11.91
C THR A 116 -12.44 6.09 10.85
N CYS A 117 -12.69 5.55 9.63
CA CYS A 117 -11.79 5.73 8.49
C CYS A 117 -11.65 7.21 8.08
N LEU A 118 -12.78 7.91 7.87
CA LEU A 118 -12.76 9.32 7.47
C LEU A 118 -12.13 10.22 8.55
N GLN A 119 -12.35 9.92 9.83
CA GLN A 119 -11.70 10.62 10.94
C GLN A 119 -10.17 10.43 10.92
N MET A 120 -9.71 9.20 10.72
CA MET A 120 -8.27 8.90 10.63
C MET A 120 -7.62 9.58 9.42
N LEU A 121 -8.24 9.48 8.25
CA LEU A 121 -7.76 10.17 7.03
C LEU A 121 -7.73 11.69 7.22
N SER A 122 -8.75 12.26 7.87
CA SER A 122 -8.78 13.69 8.18
C SER A 122 -7.64 14.13 9.09
N SER A 123 -7.27 13.32 10.09
CA SER A 123 -6.12 13.61 10.96
C SER A 123 -4.80 13.65 10.18
N TYR A 124 -4.58 12.70 9.28
CA TYR A 124 -3.38 12.71 8.44
C TYR A 124 -3.38 13.85 7.42
N PHE A 125 -4.55 14.23 6.87
CA PHE A 125 -4.66 15.39 5.99
C PHE A 125 -4.32 16.69 6.72
N THR A 126 -4.84 16.86 7.95
CA THR A 126 -4.44 17.98 8.82
C THR A 126 -2.94 17.97 9.05
N LEU A 127 -2.35 16.80 9.34
CA LEU A 127 -0.93 16.67 9.57
C LEU A 127 -0.09 17.08 8.35
N LEU A 128 -0.50 16.68 7.14
CA LEU A 128 0.17 17.06 5.89
C LEU A 128 -0.14 18.50 5.43
N GLY A 129 -1.06 19.20 6.07
CA GLY A 129 -1.54 20.52 5.62
C GLY A 129 -2.32 20.46 4.30
N ILE A 130 -3.00 19.34 4.01
CA ILE A 130 -3.85 19.19 2.83
C ILE A 130 -5.25 19.72 3.13
N GLU A 131 -5.79 20.55 2.23
CA GLU A 131 -7.14 21.11 2.36
C GLU A 131 -8.21 20.01 2.28
N LYS A 132 -9.24 20.14 3.12
CA LYS A 132 -10.35 19.18 3.24
C LYS A 132 -11.71 19.75 2.81
N THR A 133 -11.79 21.06 2.56
CA THR A 133 -13.02 21.76 2.16
C THR A 133 -13.62 21.13 0.91
N GLY A 134 -14.92 20.89 0.90
CA GLY A 134 -15.64 20.28 -0.22
C GLY A 134 -15.36 18.79 -0.42
N THR A 135 -14.73 18.11 0.56
CA THR A 135 -14.43 16.66 0.51
C THR A 135 -15.17 15.91 1.60
N ALA A 136 -15.17 14.57 1.53
CA ALA A 136 -15.72 13.71 2.59
C ALA A 136 -14.98 13.82 3.94
N LEU A 137 -13.82 14.49 3.98
CA LEU A 137 -13.03 14.73 5.18
C LEU A 137 -13.37 16.07 5.86
N GLU A 138 -14.21 16.90 5.24
CA GLU A 138 -14.64 18.18 5.82
C GLU A 138 -15.37 17.97 7.15
N GLY A 139 -15.02 18.79 8.15
CA GLY A 139 -15.61 18.70 9.49
C GLY A 139 -15.24 17.44 10.29
N LYS A 140 -14.49 16.50 9.72
CA LYS A 140 -14.03 15.29 10.43
C LYS A 140 -12.85 15.61 11.33
N ASN A 141 -12.91 15.16 12.57
CA ASN A 141 -11.86 15.35 13.56
C ASN A 141 -11.49 14.00 14.17
N GLY A 142 -10.27 13.54 13.90
CA GLY A 142 -9.65 12.41 14.60
C GLY A 142 -8.52 12.87 15.52
N LYS A 143 -7.83 11.91 16.14
CA LYS A 143 -6.62 12.16 16.92
C LYS A 143 -5.45 11.38 16.31
N ILE A 144 -4.35 12.09 16.08
CA ILE A 144 -3.07 11.49 15.75
C ILE A 144 -2.03 12.00 16.74
N ASP A 145 -1.14 11.11 17.18
CA ASP A 145 -0.06 11.47 18.08
C ASP A 145 1.04 12.20 17.30
N THR A 146 1.02 13.52 17.33
CA THR A 146 1.98 14.38 16.63
C THR A 146 3.39 14.32 17.24
N SER A 147 3.57 13.72 18.43
CA SER A 147 4.91 13.46 18.97
C SER A 147 5.61 12.31 18.24
N ILE A 148 4.82 11.37 17.70
CA ILE A 148 5.28 10.25 16.89
C ILE A 148 5.30 10.65 15.42
N TRP A 149 4.23 11.29 14.94
CA TRP A 149 4.04 11.67 13.54
C TRP A 149 4.47 13.11 13.29
N ASP A 150 5.75 13.41 13.50
CA ASP A 150 6.31 14.75 13.33
C ASP A 150 6.78 14.98 11.88
N ILE A 151 5.95 15.67 11.09
CA ILE A 151 6.26 15.98 9.68
C ILE A 151 7.43 16.94 9.47
N SER A 152 7.95 17.58 10.53
CA SER A 152 9.16 18.41 10.41
C SER A 152 10.42 17.57 10.23
N LYS A 153 10.38 16.29 10.61
CA LYS A 153 11.49 15.35 10.41
C LYS A 153 11.52 14.86 8.97
N SER A 154 12.74 14.69 8.45
CA SER A 154 12.96 14.23 7.09
C SER A 154 12.26 12.90 6.83
N GLY A 155 11.67 12.76 5.64
CA GLY A 155 10.99 11.55 5.20
C GLY A 155 9.61 11.28 5.81
N VAL A 156 9.26 11.89 6.95
CA VAL A 156 7.99 11.57 7.64
C VAL A 156 6.78 11.89 6.78
N ASN A 157 6.83 12.96 5.99
CA ASN A 157 5.77 13.28 5.03
C ASN A 157 5.59 12.19 3.95
N ALA A 158 6.67 11.60 3.41
CA ALA A 158 6.59 10.50 2.44
C ALA A 158 5.99 9.25 3.09
N PHE A 159 6.41 8.93 4.30
CA PHE A 159 5.89 7.79 5.05
C PHE A 159 4.40 7.96 5.37
N VAL A 160 3.97 9.16 5.77
CA VAL A 160 2.55 9.49 5.97
C VAL A 160 1.77 9.35 4.68
N VAL A 161 2.30 9.84 3.54
CA VAL A 161 1.64 9.67 2.23
C VAL A 161 1.40 8.20 1.92
N ALA A 162 2.39 7.34 2.09
CA ALA A 162 2.22 5.91 1.85
C ALA A 162 1.20 5.27 2.79
N VAL A 163 1.17 5.67 4.06
CA VAL A 163 0.20 5.18 5.05
C VAL A 163 -1.22 5.61 4.69
N VAL A 164 -1.43 6.88 4.34
CA VAL A 164 -2.74 7.41 3.94
C VAL A 164 -3.24 6.72 2.67
N SER A 165 -2.37 6.51 1.69
CA SER A 165 -2.71 5.74 0.49
C SER A 165 -3.13 4.31 0.86
N HIS A 166 -2.35 3.63 1.69
CA HIS A 166 -2.65 2.26 2.13
C HIS A 166 -3.98 2.16 2.89
N ILE A 167 -4.26 3.08 3.82
CA ILE A 167 -5.55 3.14 4.52
C ILE A 167 -6.68 3.32 3.51
N THR A 168 -6.53 4.28 2.59
CA THR A 168 -7.59 4.64 1.63
C THR A 168 -7.94 3.46 0.71
N THR A 169 -6.93 2.78 0.18
CA THR A 169 -7.12 1.66 -0.76
C THR A 169 -7.63 0.42 -0.02
N SER A 170 -7.06 0.09 1.14
CA SER A 170 -7.49 -1.04 1.97
C SER A 170 -8.92 -0.84 2.51
N ALA A 171 -9.28 0.38 2.93
CA ALA A 171 -10.63 0.69 3.39
C ALA A 171 -11.66 0.59 2.26
N THR A 172 -11.25 0.85 1.01
CA THR A 172 -12.11 0.62 -0.16
C THR A 172 -12.24 -0.87 -0.45
N ASP A 173 -11.14 -1.62 -0.41
CA ASP A 173 -11.10 -3.07 -0.61
C ASP A 173 -12.04 -3.84 0.34
N VAL A 174 -12.21 -3.35 1.57
CA VAL A 174 -13.10 -3.95 2.57
C VAL A 174 -14.51 -3.33 2.61
N GLY A 175 -14.78 -2.35 1.75
CA GLY A 175 -16.10 -1.71 1.62
C GLY A 175 -16.41 -0.60 2.64
N TYR A 176 -15.44 -0.12 3.42
CA TYR A 176 -15.64 1.02 4.32
C TYR A 176 -15.69 2.35 3.56
N LEU A 177 -14.92 2.46 2.47
CA LEU A 177 -14.99 3.60 1.55
C LEU A 177 -15.55 3.18 0.21
N THR A 178 -16.33 4.09 -0.39
CA THR A 178 -16.75 3.97 -1.78
C THR A 178 -15.63 4.43 -2.70
N LYS A 179 -15.47 3.79 -3.86
CA LYS A 179 -14.44 4.12 -4.85
C LYS A 179 -14.33 5.62 -5.19
N PRO A 180 -15.42 6.39 -5.43
CA PRO A 180 -15.31 7.82 -5.75
C PRO A 180 -14.71 8.66 -4.61
N VAL A 181 -15.04 8.33 -3.35
CA VAL A 181 -14.49 9.01 -2.17
C VAL A 181 -13.00 8.73 -2.05
N ALA A 182 -12.61 7.48 -2.22
CA ALA A 182 -11.21 7.08 -2.18
C ALA A 182 -10.39 7.76 -3.29
N LEU A 183 -10.91 7.83 -4.52
CA LEU A 183 -10.24 8.54 -5.61
C LEU A 183 -10.09 10.05 -5.34
N ASN A 184 -11.08 10.69 -4.70
CA ASN A 184 -10.96 12.08 -4.30
C ASN A 184 -9.84 12.29 -3.26
N VAL A 185 -9.74 11.41 -2.26
CA VAL A 185 -8.66 11.42 -1.26
C VAL A 185 -7.30 11.20 -1.93
N LEU A 186 -7.18 10.17 -2.78
CA LEU A 186 -5.93 9.86 -3.48
C LEU A 186 -5.51 10.96 -4.44
N LYS A 187 -6.44 11.67 -5.08
CA LYS A 187 -6.12 12.82 -5.93
C LYS A 187 -5.37 13.91 -5.16
N SER A 188 -5.91 14.33 -4.01
CA SER A 188 -5.27 15.34 -3.15
C SER A 188 -3.91 14.85 -2.64
N LEU A 189 -3.83 13.58 -2.25
CA LEU A 189 -2.59 12.96 -1.80
C LEU A 189 -1.53 12.88 -2.91
N SER A 190 -1.94 12.60 -4.14
CA SER A 190 -1.06 12.52 -5.31
C SER A 190 -0.53 13.90 -5.71
N LEU A 191 -1.36 14.94 -5.60
CA LEU A 191 -0.92 16.32 -5.79
C LEU A 191 0.09 16.74 -4.72
N TYR A 192 -0.14 16.35 -3.47
CA TYR A 192 0.83 16.56 -2.39
C TYR A 192 2.16 15.85 -2.69
N ALA A 193 2.12 14.55 -3.01
CA ALA A 193 3.32 13.77 -3.30
C ALA A 193 4.15 14.40 -4.42
N ARG A 194 3.54 14.71 -5.57
CA ARG A 194 4.22 15.29 -6.73
C ARG A 194 4.73 16.71 -6.50
N LYS A 195 4.18 17.44 -5.53
CA LYS A 195 4.69 18.75 -5.11
C LYS A 195 5.95 18.62 -4.25
N HIS A 196 6.09 17.54 -3.48
CA HIS A 196 7.12 17.39 -2.46
C HIS A 196 8.24 16.42 -2.84
N PHE A 197 8.02 15.55 -3.83
CA PHE A 197 9.03 14.62 -4.35
C PHE A 197 9.05 14.65 -5.88
N ILE A 198 10.21 14.34 -6.47
CA ILE A 198 10.46 14.48 -7.91
C ILE A 198 10.22 13.20 -8.70
N ASP A 199 10.36 12.04 -8.06
CA ASP A 199 10.19 10.72 -8.67
C ASP A 199 9.97 9.62 -7.61
N TRP A 200 9.74 8.39 -8.06
CA TRP A 200 9.60 7.22 -7.19
C TRP A 200 10.87 6.92 -6.39
N LEU A 201 12.06 7.24 -6.92
CA LEU A 201 13.33 6.97 -6.27
C LEU A 201 13.47 7.83 -5.02
N GLN A 202 13.31 9.14 -5.16
CA GLN A 202 13.30 10.09 -4.05
C GLN A 202 12.17 9.77 -3.07
N PHE A 203 10.96 9.48 -3.55
CA PHE A 203 9.86 9.08 -2.66
C PHE A 203 10.21 7.84 -1.83
N SER A 204 10.85 6.83 -2.45
CA SER A 204 11.25 5.59 -1.77
C SER A 204 12.31 5.81 -0.68
N ASP A 205 13.27 6.70 -0.93
CA ASP A 205 14.34 6.99 0.00
C ASP A 205 13.81 7.79 1.20
N TYR A 206 12.96 8.80 0.94
CA TYR A 206 12.26 9.56 1.98
C TYR A 206 11.27 8.68 2.76
N PHE A 207 10.60 7.72 2.13
CA PHE A 207 9.75 6.76 2.83
C PHE A 207 10.55 6.00 3.89
N LEU A 208 11.71 5.46 3.53
CA LEU A 208 12.54 4.68 4.44
C LEU A 208 13.08 5.54 5.58
N GLU A 209 13.51 6.77 5.28
CA GLU A 209 13.93 7.72 6.30
C GLU A 209 12.78 8.06 7.26
N GLY A 210 11.58 8.32 6.73
CA GLY A 210 10.40 8.63 7.53
C GLY A 210 9.98 7.46 8.42
N GLU A 211 10.05 6.23 7.91
CA GLU A 211 9.84 5.02 8.70
C GLU A 211 10.82 4.94 9.87
N ASP A 212 12.10 5.27 9.63
CA ASP A 212 13.13 5.30 10.67
C ASP A 212 12.87 6.37 11.74
N GLN A 213 12.42 7.57 11.34
CA GLN A 213 12.07 8.67 12.24
C GLN A 213 10.84 8.36 13.10
N VAL A 214 9.80 7.77 12.50
CA VAL A 214 8.55 7.43 13.19
C VAL A 214 8.74 6.20 14.08
N GLY A 215 9.59 5.25 13.68
CA GLY A 215 10.07 4.17 14.55
C GLY A 215 9.00 3.18 14.99
N VAL A 216 7.88 3.08 14.25
CA VAL A 216 6.71 2.29 14.65
C VAL A 216 6.82 0.80 14.34
N ASN A 217 7.77 0.40 13.49
CA ASN A 217 8.01 -1.00 13.14
C ASN A 217 9.20 -1.60 13.91
N SER A 218 9.13 -2.91 14.14
CA SER A 218 10.25 -3.67 14.70
C SER A 218 11.40 -3.78 13.71
N LYS A 219 12.63 -4.07 14.19
CA LYS A 219 13.81 -4.31 13.33
C LYS A 219 13.55 -5.30 12.19
N ILE A 220 12.81 -6.37 12.48
CA ILE A 220 12.46 -7.37 11.46
C ILE A 220 11.49 -6.75 10.45
N GLY A 221 10.49 -5.99 10.91
CA GLY A 221 9.56 -5.30 10.02
C GLY A 221 10.26 -4.30 9.08
N LYS A 222 11.20 -3.52 9.61
CA LYS A 222 12.03 -2.61 8.80
C LYS A 222 12.79 -3.35 7.70
N SER A 223 13.36 -4.51 8.02
CA SER A 223 14.08 -5.33 7.04
C SER A 223 13.19 -5.81 5.89
N TYR A 224 11.94 -6.21 6.18
CA TYR A 224 10.98 -6.60 5.14
C TYR A 224 10.54 -5.41 4.30
N LEU A 225 10.21 -4.27 4.92
CA LEU A 225 9.88 -3.05 4.18
C LEU A 225 11.00 -2.64 3.23
N LYS A 226 12.25 -2.63 3.70
CA LYS A 226 13.41 -2.35 2.85
C LYS A 226 13.55 -3.33 1.69
N ARG A 227 13.29 -4.62 1.93
CA ARG A 227 13.30 -5.66 0.89
C ARG A 227 12.24 -5.41 -0.18
N TYR A 228 10.98 -5.16 0.22
CA TYR A 228 9.89 -4.92 -0.72
C TYR A 228 10.04 -3.60 -1.48
N ILE A 229 10.59 -2.57 -0.84
CA ILE A 229 10.97 -1.33 -1.52
C ILE A 229 12.05 -1.60 -2.57
N GLY A 230 13.06 -2.41 -2.27
CA GLY A 230 14.04 -2.86 -3.26
C GLY A 230 13.35 -3.52 -4.47
N TYR A 231 12.37 -4.38 -4.23
CA TYR A 231 11.62 -4.98 -5.32
C TYR A 231 10.75 -4.00 -6.10
N LEU A 232 10.10 -3.06 -5.43
CA LEU A 232 9.34 -2.02 -6.11
C LEU A 232 10.25 -1.16 -7.00
N LYS A 233 11.50 -0.93 -6.61
CA LYS A 233 12.48 -0.17 -7.41
C LYS A 233 13.03 -0.97 -8.59
N GLU A 234 13.19 -2.28 -8.46
CA GLU A 234 13.96 -3.07 -9.44
C GLU A 234 13.11 -3.93 -10.38
N LYS A 235 11.91 -4.36 -9.98
CA LYS A 235 11.09 -5.26 -10.78
C LYS A 235 10.37 -4.51 -11.90
N LYS A 236 10.49 -5.00 -13.13
CA LYS A 236 9.79 -4.51 -14.33
C LYS A 236 8.29 -4.50 -14.16
N GLY A 237 7.69 -5.47 -13.48
CA GLY A 237 6.24 -5.48 -13.19
C GLY A 237 5.81 -4.47 -12.11
N SER A 238 6.73 -3.76 -11.48
CA SER A 238 6.41 -2.86 -10.37
C SER A 238 5.65 -1.61 -10.82
N PRO A 239 4.65 -1.14 -10.05
CA PRO A 239 4.02 0.15 -10.31
C PRO A 239 5.03 1.32 -10.30
N TRP A 240 6.09 1.25 -9.50
CA TRP A 240 7.10 2.33 -9.43
C TRP A 240 8.02 2.39 -10.65
N ASN A 241 8.00 1.36 -11.50
CA ASN A 241 8.75 1.34 -12.76
C ASN A 241 7.87 1.57 -13.99
N ASN A 242 6.54 1.47 -13.85
CA ASN A 242 5.60 1.57 -14.98
C ASN A 242 4.69 2.78 -14.94
N ILE A 243 4.48 3.38 -13.76
CA ILE A 243 3.65 4.57 -13.61
C ILE A 243 4.57 5.78 -13.64
N ALA A 244 4.33 6.72 -14.54
CA ALA A 244 5.06 7.98 -14.54
C ALA A 244 4.78 8.76 -13.25
N TRP A 245 5.82 9.39 -12.70
CA TRP A 245 5.67 10.30 -11.56
C TRP A 245 4.83 11.53 -11.95
#